data_AF-A0A7V0U4V2-F1
#
_entry.id   AF-A0A7V0U4V2-F1
#
_cell.length_a   1.000
_cell.length_b   1.000
_cell.length_c   1.000
_cell.angle_alpha   90.00
_cell.angle_beta   90.00
_cell.angle_gamma   90.00
#
_symmetry.space_group_name_H-M   'P 1'
#
loop_
_entity.id
_entity.type
_entity.pdbx_description
1 polymer ?
#
loop_
_entity_poly.entity_id
_entity_poly.type
_entity_poly.pdbx_seq_one_letter_code
_entity_poly.pdbx_strand_id
1 'polypeptide(L)'
;MTDHFETDDVMGKAFDAQLMRRLLRFLKPYRLLFVVCVVLTITLAGIELAIPYISKTAIDSYMTLSHSVVELPAPPEEGSPIDLGEGRYLVETLTVHPETRREWELAGLLRTERFLFVAEDAEEAVYADQYPDVFQPVPGGWMASNEDLKSLPARDLEALRGGSISGILRLAFLFGFILVSRFVFGVLQVYLLQYTGQLVMYDMRREILGHV
;
A
#
# COMPACT_ATOMS: atom_id res chain seq x y z
N MET A 1 42.81 21.73 -33.53
CA MET A 1 42.35 20.79 -32.48
C MET A 1 42.68 21.45 -31.16
N THR A 2 41.70 21.54 -30.24
CA THR A 2 41.63 22.30 -28.97
C THR A 2 41.04 23.72 -29.05
N ASP A 3 39.71 23.78 -29.10
CA ASP A 3 38.90 24.95 -28.72
C ASP A 3 37.65 24.50 -27.93
N HIS A 4 37.85 23.68 -26.90
CA HIS A 4 36.77 23.01 -26.14
C HIS A 4 36.93 23.05 -24.61
N PHE A 5 37.83 23.87 -24.06
CA PHE A 5 38.12 23.88 -22.62
C PHE A 5 37.70 25.14 -21.85
N GLU A 6 37.21 26.20 -22.50
CA GLU A 6 36.75 27.42 -21.80
C GLU A 6 35.28 27.38 -21.34
N THR A 7 34.50 26.37 -21.74
CA THR A 7 33.07 26.27 -21.34
C THR A 7 32.83 25.63 -19.97
N ASP A 8 33.79 24.91 -19.40
CA ASP A 8 33.60 24.19 -18.12
C ASP A 8 33.89 25.05 -16.87
N ASP A 9 34.72 26.09 -16.98
CA ASP A 9 35.11 26.93 -15.83
C ASP A 9 34.04 27.99 -15.44
N VAL A 10 33.06 28.23 -16.32
CA VAL A 10 31.90 29.11 -16.06
C VAL A 10 30.80 28.36 -15.29
N MET A 11 30.79 27.03 -15.32
CA MET A 11 29.74 26.22 -14.70
C MET A 11 29.81 26.23 -13.16
N GLY A 12 31.00 26.40 -12.57
CA GLY A 12 31.18 26.54 -11.12
C GLY A 12 30.70 27.88 -10.53
N LYS A 13 30.60 28.93 -11.35
CA LYS A 13 30.08 30.27 -10.99
C LYS A 13 28.59 30.45 -11.27
N ALA A 14 27.93 29.50 -11.95
CA ALA A 14 26.53 29.60 -12.35
C ALA A 14 25.55 29.54 -11.17
N PHE A 15 25.97 29.01 -10.02
CA PHE A 15 25.26 29.13 -8.75
C PHE A 15 25.93 30.18 -7.86
N ASP A 16 26.01 31.42 -8.34
CA ASP A 16 26.40 32.53 -7.47
C ASP A 16 25.33 32.69 -6.37
N ALA A 17 25.67 32.28 -5.15
CA ALA A 17 24.80 32.37 -3.98
C ALA A 17 24.30 33.81 -3.74
N GLN A 18 25.03 34.81 -4.23
CA GLN A 18 24.62 36.21 -4.20
C GLN A 18 23.45 36.48 -5.14
N LEU A 19 23.45 35.88 -6.34
CA LEU A 19 22.34 35.94 -7.30
C LEU A 19 21.10 35.25 -6.75
N MET A 20 21.28 34.06 -6.15
CA MET A 20 20.19 33.32 -5.49
C MET A 20 19.58 34.09 -4.32
N ARG A 21 20.41 34.71 -3.48
CA ARG A 21 19.93 35.54 -2.37
C ARG A 21 19.17 36.77 -2.87
N ARG A 22 19.58 37.34 -4.02
CA ARG A 22 18.85 38.43 -4.69
C ARG A 22 17.49 37.96 -5.22
N LEU A 23 17.42 36.77 -5.83
CA LEU A 23 16.16 36.19 -6.30
C LEU A 23 15.19 35.90 -5.13
N LEU A 24 15.70 35.33 -4.04
CA LEU A 24 14.92 35.07 -2.82
C LEU A 24 14.40 36.36 -2.15
N ARG A 25 15.02 37.51 -2.42
CA ARG A 25 14.49 38.81 -1.96
C ARG A 25 13.19 39.17 -2.66
N PHE A 26 13.04 38.89 -3.96
CA PHE A 26 11.77 39.11 -4.68
C PHE A 26 10.65 38.17 -4.22
N LEU A 27 11.01 37.04 -3.61
CA LEU A 27 10.05 36.14 -2.99
C LEU A 27 9.55 36.64 -1.62
N LYS A 28 10.21 37.64 -1.01
CA LYS A 28 9.85 38.20 0.31
C LYS A 28 8.39 38.63 0.44
N PRO A 29 7.78 39.38 -0.49
CA PRO A 29 6.36 39.73 -0.42
C PRO A 29 5.41 38.53 -0.56
N TYR A 30 5.85 37.44 -1.20
CA TYR A 30 5.04 36.25 -1.49
C TYR A 30 5.40 35.04 -0.62
N ARG A 31 6.05 35.24 0.53
CA ARG A 31 6.53 34.17 1.42
C ARG A 31 5.42 33.22 1.87
N LEU A 32 4.21 33.73 2.12
CA LEU A 32 3.09 32.88 2.53
C LEU A 32 2.70 31.91 1.42
N LEU A 33 2.55 32.39 0.18
CA LEU A 33 2.24 31.55 -0.98
C LEU A 33 3.33 30.49 -1.21
N PHE A 34 4.60 30.90 -1.09
CA PHE A 34 5.72 29.98 -1.21
C PHE A 34 5.73 28.91 -0.12
N VAL A 35 5.52 29.30 1.15
CA VAL A 35 5.43 28.34 2.27
C VAL A 35 4.26 27.38 2.07
N VAL A 36 3.10 27.87 1.63
CA VAL A 36 1.95 27.02 1.31
C VAL A 36 2.30 26.02 0.20
N CYS A 37 2.97 26.45 -0.88
CA CYS A 37 3.45 25.54 -1.93
C CYS A 37 4.40 24.48 -1.39
N VAL A 38 5.36 24.85 -0.53
CA VAL A 38 6.30 23.90 0.09
C VAL A 38 5.56 22.89 0.97
N VAL A 39 4.63 23.34 1.80
CA VAL A 39 3.81 22.46 2.64
C VAL A 39 2.95 21.53 1.79
N LEU A 40 2.36 22.04 0.71
CA LEU A 40 1.60 21.23 -0.24
C LEU A 40 2.49 20.18 -0.93
N THR A 41 3.70 20.53 -1.33
CA THR A 41 4.67 19.59 -1.92
C THR A 41 5.03 18.48 -0.93
N ILE A 42 5.30 18.81 0.34
CA ILE A 42 5.58 17.80 1.38
C ILE A 42 4.35 16.91 1.61
N THR A 43 3.15 17.51 1.65
CA THR A 43 1.90 16.76 1.81
C THR A 43 1.67 15.79 0.65
N LEU A 44 1.91 16.24 -0.60
CA LEU A 44 1.82 15.39 -1.79
C LEU A 44 2.81 14.24 -1.74
N ALA A 45 4.06 14.48 -1.33
CA ALA A 45 5.05 13.43 -1.13
C ALA A 45 4.60 12.41 -0.06
N GLY A 46 3.99 12.88 1.03
CA GLY A 46 3.39 12.01 2.05
C GLY A 46 2.23 11.16 1.50
N ILE A 47 1.37 11.75 0.67
CA ILE A 47 0.29 11.02 -0.01
C ILE A 47 0.85 9.98 -0.99
N GLU A 48 1.92 10.31 -1.71
CA GLU A 48 2.62 9.38 -2.62
C GLU A 48 3.19 8.16 -1.90
N LEU A 49 3.67 8.34 -0.67
CA LEU A 49 4.12 7.25 0.21
C LEU A 49 2.97 6.43 0.78
N ALA A 50 1.77 7.01 0.94
CA ALA A 50 0.59 6.27 1.41
C ALA A 50 0.09 5.25 0.38
N ILE A 51 0.23 5.54 -0.92
CA ILE A 51 -0.18 4.64 -2.02
C ILE A 51 0.43 3.23 -1.90
N PRO A 52 1.76 3.05 -1.83
CA PRO A 52 2.36 1.71 -1.73
C PRO A 52 1.99 1.01 -0.42
N TYR A 53 1.79 1.74 0.68
CA TYR A 53 1.36 1.15 1.95
C TYR A 53 -0.06 0.59 1.87
N ILE A 54 -0.97 1.33 1.22
CA ILE A 54 -2.35 0.90 1.00
C ILE A 54 -2.38 -0.29 0.04
N SER A 55 -1.62 -0.25 -1.06
CA SER A 55 -1.50 -1.38 -1.98
C SER A 55 -0.96 -2.63 -1.29
N LYS A 56 0.04 -2.49 -0.40
CA LYS A 56 0.55 -3.60 0.41
C LYS A 56 -0.55 -4.18 1.29
N THR A 57 -1.25 -3.32 2.03
CA THR A 57 -2.34 -3.75 2.92
C THR A 57 -3.45 -4.46 2.14
N ALA A 58 -3.80 -3.94 0.95
CA ALA A 58 -4.81 -4.53 0.07
C ALA A 58 -4.46 -5.96 -0.38
N ILE A 59 -3.19 -6.19 -0.72
CA ILE A 59 -2.70 -7.49 -1.17
C ILE A 59 -2.71 -8.48 0.00
N ASP A 60 -2.14 -8.09 1.14
CA ASP A 60 -1.98 -8.98 2.29
C ASP A 60 -3.34 -9.41 2.88
N SER A 61 -4.33 -8.50 2.94
CA SER A 61 -5.62 -8.78 3.59
C SER A 61 -6.65 -9.51 2.72
N TYR A 62 -6.53 -9.47 1.38
CA TYR A 62 -7.59 -9.97 0.49
C TYR A 62 -7.15 -11.03 -0.51
N MET A 63 -5.85 -11.22 -0.73
CA MET A 63 -5.37 -12.25 -1.67
C MET A 63 -4.91 -13.55 -1.01
N THR A 64 -4.79 -13.61 0.33
CA THR A 64 -4.26 -14.79 1.02
C THR A 64 -5.35 -15.55 1.79
N LEU A 65 -5.49 -16.84 1.50
CA LEU A 65 -6.20 -17.79 2.35
C LEU A 65 -5.48 -17.83 3.71
N SER A 66 -6.23 -17.59 4.79
CA SER A 66 -5.68 -17.26 6.10
C SER A 66 -5.13 -18.46 6.87
N HIS A 67 -5.49 -19.70 6.51
CA HIS A 67 -5.08 -20.89 7.26
C HIS A 67 -4.06 -21.73 6.48
N SER A 68 -3.12 -22.34 7.21
CA SER A 68 -2.14 -23.29 6.68
C SER A 68 -1.96 -24.44 7.64
N VAL A 69 -1.63 -25.62 7.13
CA VAL A 69 -1.36 -26.80 7.96
C VAL A 69 0.10 -26.80 8.38
N VAL A 70 0.33 -26.97 9.68
CA VAL A 70 1.65 -27.10 10.30
C VAL A 70 1.79 -28.47 10.93
N GLU A 71 2.89 -29.15 10.65
CA GLU A 71 3.23 -30.43 11.25
C GLU A 71 4.09 -30.17 12.50
N LEU A 72 3.50 -30.34 13.68
CA LEU A 72 4.18 -30.13 14.96
C LEU A 72 3.97 -31.32 15.91
N PRO A 73 4.98 -31.67 16.73
CA PRO A 73 4.84 -32.75 17.72
C PRO A 73 3.92 -32.35 18.89
N ALA A 74 3.61 -31.07 19.05
CA ALA A 74 2.75 -30.51 20.10
C ALA A 74 1.91 -29.36 19.52
N PRO A 75 0.72 -29.08 20.09
CA PRO A 75 -0.12 -27.98 19.63
C PRO A 75 0.61 -26.64 19.80
N PRO A 76 0.64 -25.77 18.77
CA PRO A 76 1.29 -24.47 18.88
C PRO A 76 0.50 -23.54 19.82
N GLU A 77 1.19 -22.71 20.58
CA GLU A 77 0.53 -21.73 21.47
C GLU A 77 -0.09 -20.55 20.68
N GLU A 78 0.34 -20.36 19.44
CA GLU A 78 -0.09 -19.28 18.55
C GLU A 78 -0.96 -19.80 17.39
N GLY A 79 -1.83 -18.92 16.88
CA GLY A 79 -2.55 -19.15 15.64
C GLY A 79 -3.82 -20.00 15.75
N SER A 80 -4.38 -20.12 16.96
CA SER A 80 -5.64 -20.84 17.23
C SER A 80 -5.67 -22.24 16.61
N PRO A 81 -4.74 -23.14 17.00
CA PRO A 81 -4.59 -24.41 16.31
C PRO A 81 -5.83 -25.28 16.42
N ILE A 82 -6.26 -25.79 15.27
CA ILE A 82 -7.24 -26.85 15.18
C ILE A 82 -6.49 -28.15 14.94
N ASP A 83 -6.63 -29.11 15.85
CA ASP A 83 -6.00 -30.42 15.75
C ASP A 83 -6.64 -31.22 14.61
N LEU A 84 -5.84 -31.54 13.58
CA LEU A 84 -6.26 -32.35 12.44
C LEU A 84 -5.92 -33.84 12.64
N GLY A 85 -5.29 -34.19 13.77
CA GLY A 85 -4.77 -35.52 14.05
C GLY A 85 -3.38 -35.76 13.46
N GLU A 86 -2.71 -36.81 13.96
CA GLU A 86 -1.38 -37.24 13.49
C GLU A 86 -0.29 -36.16 13.60
N GLY A 87 -0.40 -35.23 14.55
CA GLY A 87 0.55 -34.12 14.72
C GLY A 87 0.41 -33.01 13.68
N ARG A 88 -0.73 -32.95 12.97
CA ARG A 88 -1.06 -31.85 12.05
C ARG A 88 -2.00 -30.88 12.72
N TYR A 89 -1.70 -29.59 12.61
CA TYR A 89 -2.54 -28.52 13.14
C TYR A 89 -2.87 -27.54 12.02
N LEU A 90 -4.15 -27.19 11.87
CA LEU A 90 -4.56 -26.07 11.04
C LEU A 90 -4.37 -24.79 11.86
N VAL A 91 -3.55 -23.88 11.35
CA VAL A 91 -3.16 -22.67 12.06
C VAL A 91 -3.53 -21.46 11.22
N GLU A 92 -4.17 -20.48 11.84
CA GLU A 92 -4.42 -19.18 11.23
C GLU A 92 -3.09 -18.44 11.11
N THR A 93 -2.59 -18.33 9.89
CA THR A 93 -1.26 -17.77 9.61
C THR A 93 -1.16 -16.31 10.05
N LEU A 94 -2.24 -15.54 9.91
CA LEU A 94 -2.25 -14.10 10.19
C LEU A 94 -2.09 -13.76 11.68
N THR A 95 -2.45 -14.69 12.57
CA THR A 95 -2.34 -14.50 14.02
C THR A 95 -1.03 -15.03 14.60
N VAL A 96 -0.25 -15.79 13.83
CA VAL A 96 1.11 -16.24 14.19
C VAL A 96 2.14 -15.14 13.95
N HIS A 97 3.05 -14.96 14.91
CA HIS A 97 4.13 -13.98 14.82
C HIS A 97 5.04 -14.22 13.58
N PRO A 98 5.56 -13.15 12.94
CA PRO A 98 6.38 -13.27 11.74
C PRO A 98 7.68 -14.08 11.94
N GLU A 99 8.23 -14.09 13.16
CA GLU A 99 9.45 -14.81 13.50
C GLU A 99 9.18 -16.32 13.59
N THR A 100 8.18 -16.71 14.40
CA THR A 100 7.71 -18.11 14.53
C THR A 100 7.32 -18.71 13.19
N ARG A 101 6.61 -17.94 12.35
CA ARG A 101 6.26 -18.37 10.98
C ARG A 101 7.48 -18.66 10.12
N ARG A 102 8.49 -17.78 10.17
CA ARG A 102 9.74 -17.96 9.44
C ARG A 102 10.49 -19.19 9.89
N GLU A 103 10.49 -19.48 11.19
CA GLU A 103 11.11 -20.70 11.73
C GLU A 103 10.41 -21.95 11.20
N TRP A 104 9.08 -21.98 11.16
CA TRP A 104 8.32 -23.10 10.60
C TRP A 104 8.52 -23.27 9.10
N GLU A 105 8.63 -22.17 8.35
CA GLU A 105 8.96 -22.19 6.91
C GLU A 105 10.38 -22.72 6.67
N LEU A 106 11.38 -22.25 7.43
CA LEU A 106 12.77 -22.68 7.31
C LEU A 106 12.98 -24.14 7.73
N ALA A 107 12.23 -24.60 8.72
CA ALA A 107 12.24 -25.97 9.20
C ALA A 107 11.43 -26.93 8.29
N GLY A 108 10.71 -26.41 7.29
CA GLY A 108 9.85 -27.21 6.40
C GLY A 108 8.62 -27.80 7.09
N LEU A 109 8.25 -27.28 8.26
CA LEU A 109 7.09 -27.72 9.07
C LEU A 109 5.78 -27.08 8.57
N LEU A 110 5.88 -25.94 7.89
CA LEU A 110 4.75 -25.23 7.30
C LEU A 110 4.47 -25.78 5.89
N ARG A 111 3.27 -26.32 5.64
CA ARG A 111 2.87 -26.66 4.27
C ARG A 111 2.62 -25.39 3.45
N THR A 112 3.08 -25.41 2.20
CA THR A 112 2.85 -24.31 1.24
C THR A 112 1.38 -24.18 0.85
N GLU A 113 0.61 -25.27 0.97
CA GLU A 113 -0.81 -25.29 0.70
C GLU A 113 -1.58 -24.42 1.70
N ARG A 114 -2.41 -23.52 1.16
CA ARG A 114 -3.28 -22.66 1.93
C ARG A 114 -4.69 -23.21 1.91
N PHE A 115 -5.34 -23.16 3.07
CA PHE A 115 -6.67 -23.69 3.30
C PHE A 115 -7.63 -22.57 3.72
N LEU A 116 -8.90 -22.71 3.34
CA LEU A 116 -9.99 -21.95 3.92
C LEU A 116 -10.58 -22.76 5.06
N PHE A 117 -10.71 -22.17 6.24
CA PHE A 117 -11.49 -22.73 7.34
C PHE A 117 -12.84 -22.02 7.42
N VAL A 118 -13.92 -22.80 7.49
CA VAL A 118 -15.29 -22.32 7.69
C VAL A 118 -15.79 -22.93 8.99
N ALA A 119 -16.06 -22.09 9.98
CA ALA A 119 -16.58 -22.54 11.27
C ALA A 119 -18.02 -23.07 11.14
N GLU A 120 -18.40 -24.00 12.01
CA GLU A 120 -19.73 -24.63 11.98
C GLU A 120 -20.89 -23.65 12.23
N ASP A 121 -20.61 -22.56 12.95
CA ASP A 121 -21.55 -21.50 13.31
C ASP A 121 -21.61 -20.36 12.27
N ALA A 122 -20.77 -20.41 11.25
CA ALA A 122 -20.66 -19.37 10.23
C ALA A 122 -21.79 -19.50 9.18
N GLU A 123 -22.25 -18.38 8.62
CA GLU A 123 -23.28 -18.38 7.56
C GLU A 123 -22.79 -19.12 6.30
N GLU A 124 -21.47 -19.18 6.12
CA GLU A 124 -20.77 -19.86 5.04
C GLU A 124 -20.82 -21.40 5.14
N ALA A 125 -21.18 -21.96 6.30
CA ALA A 125 -21.31 -23.41 6.51
C ALA A 125 -22.32 -24.07 5.54
N VAL A 126 -23.33 -23.32 5.10
CA VAL A 126 -24.34 -23.78 4.13
C VAL A 126 -23.69 -24.25 2.81
N TYR A 127 -22.58 -23.63 2.41
CA TYR A 127 -21.85 -24.02 1.20
C TYR A 127 -20.98 -25.27 1.42
N ALA A 128 -20.53 -25.51 2.64
CA ALA A 128 -19.78 -26.72 2.97
C ALA A 128 -20.65 -27.98 2.83
N ASP A 129 -21.92 -27.88 3.26
CA ASP A 129 -22.91 -28.94 3.09
C ASP A 129 -23.31 -29.15 1.61
N GLN A 130 -23.26 -28.10 0.80
CA GLN A 130 -23.63 -28.15 -0.62
C GLN A 130 -22.53 -28.79 -1.51
N TYR A 131 -21.27 -28.74 -1.07
CA TYR A 131 -20.11 -29.24 -1.82
C TYR A 131 -19.24 -30.19 -0.97
N PRO A 132 -19.75 -31.38 -0.59
CA PRO A 132 -19.03 -32.33 0.26
C PRO A 132 -17.73 -32.88 -0.36
N ASP A 133 -17.58 -32.79 -1.69
CA ASP A 133 -16.37 -33.20 -2.39
C ASP A 133 -15.22 -32.18 -2.26
N VAL A 134 -15.55 -30.92 -1.92
CA VAL A 134 -14.59 -29.80 -1.81
C VAL A 134 -14.21 -29.52 -0.35
N PHE A 135 -15.15 -29.76 0.57
CA PHE A 135 -15.00 -29.46 1.98
C PHE A 135 -14.74 -30.72 2.81
N GLN A 136 -13.61 -30.76 3.50
CA GLN A 136 -13.25 -31.84 4.41
C GLN A 136 -13.66 -31.46 5.85
N PRO A 137 -14.34 -32.35 6.59
CA PRO A 137 -14.74 -32.07 7.96
C PRO A 137 -13.52 -32.03 8.88
N VAL A 138 -13.46 -31.02 9.74
CA VAL A 138 -12.41 -30.82 10.74
C VAL A 138 -13.04 -30.42 12.08
N PRO A 139 -12.34 -30.59 13.22
CA PRO A 139 -12.89 -30.18 14.49
C PRO A 139 -13.26 -28.68 14.49
N GLY A 140 -14.55 -28.38 14.70
CA GLY A 140 -15.06 -27.01 14.71
C GLY A 140 -15.55 -26.46 13.37
N GLY A 141 -15.54 -27.25 12.29
CA GLY A 141 -16.11 -26.83 11.01
C GLY A 141 -15.61 -27.63 9.80
N TRP A 142 -15.37 -26.93 8.69
CA TRP A 142 -14.88 -27.51 7.45
C TRP A 142 -13.63 -26.80 6.96
N MET A 143 -12.74 -27.56 6.31
CA MET A 143 -11.61 -27.00 5.59
C MET A 143 -11.68 -27.30 4.09
N ALA A 144 -11.25 -26.37 3.25
CA ALA A 144 -11.13 -26.57 1.80
C ALA A 144 -9.77 -26.09 1.30
N SER A 145 -9.13 -26.87 0.42
CA SER A 145 -7.85 -26.48 -0.18
C SER A 145 -8.05 -25.41 -1.26
N ASN A 146 -7.02 -24.61 -1.53
CA ASN A 146 -7.06 -23.65 -2.63
C ASN A 146 -7.30 -24.30 -4.01
N GLU A 147 -6.93 -25.57 -4.19
CA GLU A 147 -7.15 -26.28 -5.45
C GLU A 147 -8.60 -26.72 -5.59
N ASP A 148 -9.17 -27.27 -4.54
CA ASP A 148 -10.57 -27.72 -4.52
C ASP A 148 -11.53 -26.52 -4.64
N LEU A 149 -11.18 -25.39 -4.02
CA LEU A 149 -11.96 -24.15 -4.15
C LEU A 149 -12.01 -23.61 -5.59
N LYS A 150 -11.02 -23.89 -6.45
CA LYS A 150 -11.05 -23.48 -7.87
C LYS A 150 -12.09 -24.25 -8.68
N SER A 151 -12.55 -25.40 -8.19
CA SER A 151 -13.60 -26.17 -8.85
C SER A 151 -15.00 -25.60 -8.63
N LEU A 152 -15.16 -24.71 -7.64
CA LEU A 152 -16.44 -24.09 -7.33
C LEU A 152 -16.84 -23.01 -8.36
N PRO A 153 -18.15 -22.81 -8.59
CA PRO A 153 -18.64 -21.68 -9.37
C PRO A 153 -18.20 -20.35 -8.75
N ALA A 154 -17.83 -19.38 -9.59
CA ALA A 154 -17.33 -18.08 -9.13
C ALA A 154 -18.30 -17.34 -8.18
N ARG A 155 -19.62 -17.56 -8.32
CA ARG A 155 -20.64 -16.97 -7.45
C ARG A 155 -20.60 -17.50 -6.02
N ASP A 156 -20.37 -18.79 -5.85
CA ASP A 156 -20.35 -19.45 -4.54
C ASP A 156 -19.01 -19.19 -3.85
N LEU A 157 -17.92 -19.12 -4.63
CA LEU A 157 -16.61 -18.68 -4.17
C LEU A 157 -16.64 -17.23 -3.68
N GLU A 158 -17.36 -16.35 -4.38
CA GLU A 158 -17.60 -14.96 -3.93
C GLU A 158 -18.44 -14.90 -2.65
N ALA A 159 -19.44 -15.76 -2.49
CA ALA A 159 -20.26 -15.83 -1.27
C ALA A 159 -19.48 -16.34 -0.06
N LEU A 160 -18.66 -17.38 -0.24
CA LEU A 160 -17.68 -17.86 0.77
C LEU A 160 -16.63 -16.80 1.13
N ARG A 161 -16.35 -15.87 0.20
CA ARG A 161 -15.48 -14.70 0.42
C ARG A 161 -16.27 -13.44 0.76
N GLY A 162 -17.59 -13.52 0.98
CA GLY A 162 -18.50 -12.38 1.02
C GLY A 162 -18.13 -11.33 2.08
N GLY A 163 -17.62 -11.78 3.24
CA GLY A 163 -17.09 -10.91 4.29
C GLY A 163 -15.92 -10.02 3.83
N SER A 164 -15.19 -10.42 2.80
CA SER A 164 -14.08 -9.66 2.22
C SER A 164 -14.52 -8.58 1.23
N ILE A 165 -15.66 -8.73 0.55
CA ILE A 165 -16.11 -7.79 -0.50
C ILE A 165 -16.38 -6.38 0.07
N SER A 166 -16.99 -6.31 1.26
CA SER A 166 -17.24 -5.04 1.95
C SER A 166 -15.95 -4.33 2.34
N GLY A 167 -14.93 -5.10 2.74
CA GLY A 167 -13.61 -4.57 3.07
C GLY A 167 -12.86 -4.06 1.84
N ILE A 168 -12.90 -4.82 0.74
CA ILE A 168 -12.34 -4.44 -0.56
C ILE A 168 -12.98 -3.16 -1.07
N LEU A 169 -14.31 -3.04 -1.00
CA LEU A 169 -15.01 -1.83 -1.44
C LEU A 169 -14.61 -0.61 -0.60
N ARG A 170 -14.53 -0.74 0.73
CA ARG A 170 -14.04 0.36 1.59
C ARG A 170 -12.62 0.79 1.23
N LEU A 171 -11.74 -0.17 0.96
CA LEU A 171 -10.36 0.11 0.58
C LEU A 171 -10.27 0.73 -0.82
N ALA A 172 -11.10 0.27 -1.77
CA ALA A 172 -11.21 0.85 -3.10
C ALA A 172 -11.73 2.29 -3.05
N PHE A 173 -12.75 2.57 -2.23
CA PHE A 173 -13.24 3.93 -2.00
C PHE A 173 -12.17 4.81 -1.33
N LEU A 174 -11.47 4.31 -0.31
CA LEU A 174 -10.37 5.03 0.33
C LEU A 174 -9.25 5.34 -0.67
N PHE A 175 -8.85 4.36 -1.47
CA PHE A 175 -7.84 4.53 -2.50
C PHE A 175 -8.27 5.56 -3.55
N GLY A 176 -9.50 5.46 -4.04
CA GLY A 176 -10.08 6.43 -4.97
C GLY A 176 -10.12 7.84 -4.37
N PHE A 177 -10.51 7.96 -3.10
CA PHE A 177 -10.52 9.24 -2.39
C PHE A 177 -9.11 9.84 -2.27
N ILE A 178 -8.10 9.02 -1.98
CA ILE A 178 -6.69 9.46 -1.91
C ILE A 178 -6.20 9.90 -3.28
N LEU A 179 -6.57 9.20 -4.35
CA LEU A 179 -6.20 9.54 -5.72
C LEU A 179 -6.78 10.91 -6.12
N VAL A 180 -8.06 11.13 -5.84
CA VAL A 180 -8.74 12.41 -6.08
C VAL A 180 -8.12 13.51 -5.23
N SER A 181 -7.86 13.24 -3.95
CA SER A 181 -7.22 14.20 -3.05
C SER A 181 -5.83 14.59 -3.57
N ARG A 182 -5.00 13.62 -3.95
CA ARG A 182 -3.69 13.87 -4.56
C ARG A 182 -3.81 14.73 -5.81
N PHE A 183 -4.78 14.45 -6.67
CA PHE A 183 -5.01 15.24 -7.87
C PHE A 183 -5.36 16.69 -7.54
N VAL A 184 -6.31 16.92 -6.62
CA VAL A 184 -6.74 18.26 -6.22
C VAL A 184 -5.59 19.04 -5.59
N PHE A 185 -4.87 18.44 -4.63
CA PHE A 185 -3.71 19.08 -4.01
C PHE A 185 -2.59 19.34 -5.02
N GLY A 186 -2.38 18.43 -5.98
CA GLY A 186 -1.41 18.58 -7.06
C GLY A 186 -1.72 19.77 -7.95
N VAL A 187 -2.96 19.86 -8.45
CA VAL A 187 -3.42 20.99 -9.27
C VAL A 187 -3.31 22.30 -8.50
N LEU A 188 -3.74 22.33 -7.23
CA LEU A 188 -3.64 23.51 -6.39
C LEU A 188 -2.18 23.95 -6.18
N GLN A 189 -1.29 23.00 -5.87
CA GLN A 189 0.12 23.27 -5.65
C GLN A 189 0.79 23.83 -6.92
N VAL A 190 0.55 23.21 -8.08
CA VAL A 190 1.10 23.66 -9.36
C VAL A 190 0.58 25.04 -9.73
N TYR A 191 -0.73 25.27 -9.57
CA TYR A 191 -1.34 26.57 -9.83
C TYR A 191 -0.73 27.67 -8.95
N LEU A 192 -0.61 27.44 -7.63
CA LEU A 192 -0.03 28.40 -6.70
C LEU A 192 1.46 28.66 -6.99
N LEU A 193 2.22 27.61 -7.35
CA LEU A 193 3.62 27.74 -7.71
C LEU A 193 3.78 28.62 -8.97
N GLN A 194 2.98 28.35 -9.99
CA GLN A 194 3.02 29.11 -11.24
C GLN A 194 2.56 30.55 -11.05
N TYR A 195 1.49 30.78 -10.30
CA TYR A 195 1.01 32.11 -9.94
C TYR A 195 2.07 32.91 -9.18
N THR A 196 2.72 32.29 -8.19
CA THR A 196 3.83 32.90 -7.43
C THR A 196 4.99 33.24 -8.35
N GLY A 197 5.34 32.36 -9.30
CA GLY A 197 6.38 32.61 -10.29
C GLY A 197 6.07 33.83 -11.17
N GLN A 198 4.82 33.96 -11.63
CA GLN A 198 4.40 35.12 -12.44
C GLN A 198 4.48 36.44 -11.65
N LEU A 199 4.04 36.43 -10.39
CA LEU A 199 4.13 37.60 -9.50
C LEU A 199 5.57 38.05 -9.29
N VAL A 200 6.47 37.10 -8.99
CA VAL A 200 7.90 37.37 -8.85
C VAL A 200 8.49 37.91 -10.16
N MET A 201 8.15 37.31 -11.31
CA MET A 201 8.62 37.77 -12.61
C MET A 201 8.11 39.17 -12.97
N TYR A 202 6.87 39.50 -12.61
CA TYR A 202 6.31 40.83 -12.80
C TYR A 202 7.11 41.88 -12.01
N ASP A 203 7.39 41.62 -10.73
CA ASP A 203 8.17 42.53 -9.89
C ASP A 203 9.60 42.69 -10.39
N MET A 204 10.24 41.59 -10.81
CA MET A 204 11.57 41.62 -11.41
C MET A 204 11.60 42.49 -12.68
N ARG A 205 10.61 42.31 -13.57
CA ARG A 205 10.50 43.10 -14.81
C ARG A 205 10.33 44.58 -14.52
N ARG A 206 9.52 44.92 -13.52
CA ARG A 206 9.28 46.31 -13.12
C ARG A 206 10.53 46.98 -12.56
N GLU A 207 11.32 46.29 -11.73
CA GLU A 207 12.55 46.85 -11.16
C GLU A 207 13.64 47.09 -12.21
N ILE A 208 13.78 46.16 -13.17
CA ILE A 208 14.74 46.26 -14.27
C ILE A 208 14.41 47.43 -15.19
N LEU A 209 13.13 47.55 -15.60
CA LEU A 209 12.72 48.59 -16.55
C LEU A 209 12.55 49.97 -15.91
N GLY A 210 12.36 50.06 -14.59
CA GLY A 210 12.27 51.34 -13.87
C GLY A 210 13.60 52.05 -13.67
N HIS A 211 14.73 51.39 -13.94
CA HIS A 211 16.08 51.98 -13.89
C HIS A 211 16.65 52.32 -15.28
N VAL A 212 15.85 52.19 -16.34
CA VAL A 212 16.16 52.66 -17.70
C VAL A 212 15.46 54.00 -17.92
#